data_AF-A0A1B6GN85-F1
#
_entry.id   AF-A0A1B6GN85-F1
#
_cell.length_a   1.000
_cell.length_b   1.000
_cell.length_c   1.000
_cell.angle_alpha   90.00
_cell.angle_beta   90.00
_cell.angle_gamma   90.00
#
_symmetry.space_group_name_H-M   'P 1'
#
loop_
_entity.id
_entity.type
_entity.pdbx_description
1 polymer ?
#
loop_
_entity_poly.entity_id
_entity_poly.type
_entity_poly.pdbx_seq_one_letter_code
_entity_poly.pdbx_strand_id
1 'polypeptide(L)'
;MMVELQLDGQSARLEFDTKAAVSTMSLRTFQKLLPKKKLLPTNPKLRTYTNEVIEPVGVCNVTVKHGNKSSRGDLYVIPLRVDSIMGREWIRTLDLSWADITCNKVSIDKKNTPPLNALLTEYADIFKDDVGDIPDFRFSLKLKDNTQPIFRRPRSVPYAIISKVEEEIKRLEAAGIIEKVSHSDWGTPVVHVVKPNGTIRLCVDYKSALTTSLR
;
A
#
# COMPACT_ATOMS: atom_id res chain seq x y z
N MET A 1 8.76 9.85 -4.06
CA MET A 1 9.01 11.23 -3.55
C MET A 1 10.51 11.50 -3.62
N MET A 2 10.95 12.66 -4.09
CA MET A 2 12.39 12.93 -4.28
C MET A 2 13.00 13.73 -3.13
N VAL A 3 14.17 13.32 -2.66
CA VAL A 3 14.95 13.97 -1.58
C VAL A 3 16.31 14.37 -2.13
N GLU A 4 16.74 15.59 -1.80
CA GLU A 4 18.06 16.10 -2.14
C GLU A 4 19.05 15.78 -1.02
N LEU A 5 20.07 15.00 -1.32
CA LEU A 5 21.12 14.56 -0.39
C LEU A 5 22.49 14.99 -0.91
N GLN A 6 23.50 14.97 -0.06
CA GLN A 6 24.90 15.01 -0.48
C GLN A 6 25.53 13.62 -0.32
N LEU A 7 26.11 13.09 -1.39
CA LEU A 7 26.89 11.85 -1.40
C LEU A 7 28.36 12.19 -1.57
N ASP A 8 29.18 11.97 -0.53
CA ASP A 8 30.59 12.38 -0.50
C ASP A 8 30.80 13.85 -0.96
N GLY A 9 29.88 14.74 -0.56
CA GLY A 9 29.89 16.17 -0.88
C GLY A 9 29.26 16.55 -2.23
N GLN A 10 28.81 15.58 -3.03
CA GLN A 10 28.16 15.82 -4.32
C GLN A 10 26.63 15.81 -4.17
N SER A 11 25.95 16.82 -4.74
CA SER A 11 24.49 16.91 -4.65
C SER A 11 23.83 15.82 -5.49
N ALA A 12 22.94 15.05 -4.87
CA ALA A 12 22.27 13.91 -5.45
C ALA A 12 20.78 13.98 -5.14
N ARG A 13 19.95 13.65 -6.12
CA ARG A 13 18.50 13.57 -5.93
C ARG A 13 18.06 12.11 -6.00
N LEU A 14 17.54 11.59 -4.89
CA LEU A 14 17.16 10.18 -4.74
C LEU A 14 15.68 10.07 -4.40
N GLU A 15 15.04 9.01 -4.89
CA GLU A 15 13.69 8.66 -4.50
C GLU A 15 13.68 8.04 -3.10
N PHE A 16 12.94 8.66 -2.18
CA PHE A 16 12.66 8.10 -0.87
C PHE A 16 11.72 6.90 -1.00
N ASP A 17 12.24 5.70 -0.75
CA ASP A 17 11.49 4.46 -0.89
C ASP A 17 11.56 3.62 0.40
N THR A 18 10.43 3.58 1.12
CA THR A 18 10.29 2.78 2.34
C THR A 18 10.18 1.29 2.07
N LYS A 19 9.93 0.88 0.82
CA LYS A 19 9.84 -0.53 0.41
C LYS A 19 11.18 -1.07 -0.09
N ALA A 20 12.10 -0.21 -0.52
CA ALA A 20 13.48 -0.60 -0.83
C ALA A 20 14.28 -0.94 0.44
N ALA A 21 14.96 -2.10 0.43
CA ALA A 21 15.80 -2.51 1.55
C ALA A 21 17.17 -1.82 1.57
N VAL A 22 17.68 -1.44 0.39
CA VAL A 22 18.99 -0.84 0.17
C VAL A 22 18.88 0.34 -0.81
N SER A 23 19.80 1.28 -0.71
CA SER A 23 19.93 2.40 -1.63
C SER A 23 20.66 1.99 -2.89
N THR A 24 20.15 2.41 -4.04
CA THR A 24 20.68 2.01 -5.34
C THR A 24 20.89 3.20 -6.26
N MET A 25 21.85 3.11 -7.17
CA MET A 25 22.09 4.12 -8.20
C MET A 25 22.49 3.46 -9.51
N SER A 26 22.01 4.00 -10.64
CA SER A 26 22.46 3.49 -11.94
C SER A 26 23.96 3.71 -12.14
N LEU A 27 24.63 2.79 -12.86
CA LEU A 27 26.05 2.93 -13.20
C LEU A 27 26.35 4.28 -13.90
N ARG A 28 25.45 4.72 -14.78
CA ARG A 28 25.56 6.01 -15.47
C ARG A 28 25.54 7.19 -14.50
N THR A 29 24.61 7.21 -13.55
CA THR A 29 24.52 8.29 -12.55
C THR A 29 25.72 8.25 -11.62
N PHE A 30 26.14 7.06 -11.19
CA PHE A 30 27.32 6.88 -10.34
C PHE A 30 28.59 7.42 -10.98
N GLN A 31 28.87 7.08 -12.24
CA GLN A 31 30.05 7.56 -12.97
C GLN A 31 30.06 9.08 -13.14
N LYS A 32 28.88 9.70 -13.29
CA LYS A 32 28.75 11.16 -13.40
C LYS A 32 28.93 11.86 -12.06
N LEU A 33 28.31 11.34 -11.02
CA LEU A 33 28.23 12.00 -9.72
C LEU A 33 29.49 11.73 -8.88
N LEU A 34 30.03 10.52 -8.92
CA LEU A 34 31.14 10.05 -8.09
C LEU A 34 32.29 9.46 -8.95
N PRO A 35 32.81 10.19 -9.96
CA PRO A 35 33.76 9.64 -10.96
C PRO A 35 35.06 9.11 -10.36
N LYS A 36 35.45 9.58 -9.17
CA LYS A 36 36.70 9.18 -8.49
C LYS A 36 36.53 7.98 -7.55
N LYS A 37 35.29 7.56 -7.27
CA LYS A 37 35.02 6.41 -6.38
C LYS A 37 35.13 5.11 -7.16
N LYS A 38 35.80 4.13 -6.55
CA LYS A 38 35.88 2.76 -7.08
C LYS A 38 34.72 1.93 -6.55
N LEU A 39 34.20 1.06 -7.41
CA LEU A 39 33.25 0.01 -7.01
C LEU A 39 34.01 -1.17 -6.43
N LEU A 40 33.52 -1.68 -5.32
CA LEU A 40 33.96 -2.92 -4.72
C LEU A 40 33.09 -4.07 -5.22
N PRO A 41 33.63 -5.30 -5.32
CA PRO A 41 32.83 -6.49 -5.56
C PRO A 41 31.72 -6.64 -4.50
N THR A 42 30.59 -7.21 -4.92
CA THR A 42 29.44 -7.42 -4.03
C THR A 42 28.76 -8.73 -4.38
N ASN A 43 28.22 -9.40 -3.36
CA ASN A 43 27.59 -10.72 -3.48
C ASN A 43 26.04 -10.68 -3.43
N PRO A 44 25.40 -9.74 -2.70
CA PRO A 44 23.94 -9.66 -2.67
C PRO A 44 23.32 -9.44 -4.06
N LYS A 45 22.31 -10.26 -4.39
CA LYS A 45 21.40 -10.01 -5.51
C LYS A 45 20.17 -9.27 -5.00
N LEU A 46 19.77 -8.22 -5.69
CA LEU A 46 18.58 -7.44 -5.36
C LEU A 46 17.36 -8.07 -6.04
N ARG A 47 16.19 -7.96 -5.41
CA ARG A 47 14.94 -8.47 -5.97
C ARG A 47 13.90 -7.35 -6.02
N THR A 48 13.27 -7.20 -7.18
CA THR A 48 12.16 -6.26 -7.36
C THR A 48 10.87 -6.85 -6.77
N TYR A 49 9.82 -6.03 -6.70
CA TYR A 49 8.49 -6.51 -6.30
C TYR A 49 7.90 -7.57 -7.25
N THR A 50 8.29 -7.57 -8.52
CA THR A 50 7.88 -8.56 -9.54
C THR A 50 8.73 -9.83 -9.52
N ASN A 51 9.59 -10.01 -8.50
CA ASN A 51 10.55 -11.10 -8.35
C ASN A 51 11.73 -11.12 -9.34
N GLU A 52 11.88 -10.10 -10.18
CA GLU A 52 13.06 -9.97 -11.05
C GLU A 52 14.31 -9.78 -10.22
N VAL A 53 15.39 -10.41 -10.66
CA VAL A 53 16.68 -10.38 -9.97
C VAL A 53 17.58 -9.35 -10.64
N ILE A 54 18.13 -8.43 -9.85
CA ILE A 54 19.08 -7.42 -10.30
C ILE A 54 20.42 -7.73 -9.64
N GLU A 55 21.45 -7.92 -10.45
CA GLU A 55 22.82 -8.08 -9.99
C GLU A 55 23.53 -6.73 -10.02
N PRO A 56 23.91 -6.17 -8.86
CA PRO A 56 24.68 -4.93 -8.85
C PRO A 56 26.04 -5.12 -9.52
N VAL A 57 26.46 -4.11 -10.28
CA VAL A 57 27.81 -4.01 -10.87
C VAL A 57 28.87 -3.94 -9.76
N GLY A 58 28.49 -3.38 -8.61
CA GLY A 58 29.32 -3.32 -7.42
C GLY A 58 28.66 -2.51 -6.33
N VAL A 59 29.40 -2.32 -5.24
CA VAL A 59 28.99 -1.51 -4.10
C VAL A 59 30.06 -0.49 -3.78
N CYS A 60 29.67 0.69 -3.32
CA CYS A 60 30.61 1.64 -2.73
C CYS A 60 30.08 2.20 -1.42
N ASN A 61 30.97 2.40 -0.46
CA ASN A 61 30.60 3.12 0.76
C ASN A 61 30.68 4.62 0.50
N VAL A 62 29.62 5.34 0.86
CA VAL A 62 29.50 6.79 0.70
C VAL A 62 29.10 7.43 2.03
N THR A 63 29.54 8.67 2.22
CA THR A 63 29.03 9.53 3.29
C THR A 63 27.79 10.23 2.75
N VAL A 64 26.64 9.90 3.32
CA VAL A 64 25.34 10.49 2.98
C VAL A 64 25.05 11.60 3.97
N LYS A 65 24.66 12.77 3.48
CA LYS A 65 24.35 13.94 4.31
C LYS A 65 23.06 14.60 3.86
N HIS A 66 22.23 15.00 4.84
CA HIS A 66 21.02 15.80 4.66
C HIS A 66 20.98 16.87 5.75
N GLY A 67 21.07 18.16 5.38
CA GLY A 67 21.20 19.25 6.34
C GLY A 67 22.40 19.03 7.28
N ASN A 68 22.13 18.94 8.58
CA ASN A 68 23.15 18.71 9.62
C ASN A 68 23.36 17.23 9.96
N LYS A 69 22.57 16.32 9.39
CA LYS A 69 22.65 14.87 9.67
C LYS A 69 23.53 14.19 8.64
N SER A 70 24.39 13.29 9.07
CA SER A 70 25.24 12.49 8.19
C SER A 70 25.39 11.06 8.70
N SER A 71 25.53 10.12 7.76
CA SER A 71 25.84 8.73 8.06
C SER A 71 26.67 8.13 6.92
N ARG A 72 27.39 7.05 7.21
CA ARG A 72 28.02 6.24 6.15
C ARG A 72 27.10 5.08 5.79
N GLY A 73 27.04 4.76 4.51
CA GLY A 73 26.22 3.66 4.04
C GLY A 73 26.68 3.15 2.68
N ASP A 74 26.22 1.95 2.37
CA ASP A 74 26.52 1.30 1.11
C ASP A 74 25.56 1.78 0.03
N LEU A 75 26.11 2.14 -1.12
CA LEU A 75 25.37 2.46 -2.33
C LEU A 75 25.62 1.34 -3.34
N TYR A 76 24.56 0.59 -3.66
CA TYR A 76 24.62 -0.48 -4.65
C TYR A 76 24.45 0.11 -6.05
N VAL A 77 25.43 -0.15 -6.93
CA VAL A 77 25.41 0.37 -8.29
C VAL A 77 24.87 -0.68 -9.24
N ILE A 78 23.77 -0.38 -9.91
CA ILE A 78 23.03 -1.33 -10.76
C ILE A 78 23.19 -1.01 -12.25
N PRO A 79 23.10 -2.01 -13.14
CA PRO A 79 23.28 -1.83 -14.58
C PRO A 79 22.06 -1.19 -15.28
N LEU A 80 20.96 -0.96 -14.56
CA LEU A 80 19.71 -0.42 -15.08
C LEU A 80 19.75 1.12 -15.18
N ARG A 81 19.00 1.68 -16.13
CA ARG A 81 18.82 3.13 -16.30
C ARG A 81 17.55 3.60 -15.59
N VAL A 82 17.61 3.61 -14.26
CA VAL A 82 16.50 4.04 -13.39
C VAL A 82 16.95 5.15 -12.44
N ASP A 83 15.98 5.79 -11.80
CA ASP A 83 16.24 6.77 -10.77
C ASP A 83 16.95 6.14 -9.56
N SER A 84 17.74 6.95 -8.87
CA SER A 84 18.47 6.49 -7.69
C SER A 84 17.51 6.40 -6.52
N ILE A 85 17.61 5.33 -5.75
CA ILE A 85 16.69 5.03 -4.64
C ILE A 85 17.43 5.20 -3.33
N MET A 86 16.78 5.84 -2.37
CA MET A 86 17.14 5.90 -0.97
C MET A 86 16.33 4.84 -0.22
N GLY A 87 17.00 3.77 0.19
CA GLY A 87 16.39 2.64 0.89
C GLY A 87 16.29 2.82 2.40
N ARG A 88 15.61 1.87 3.04
CA ARG A 88 15.34 1.87 4.49
C ARG A 88 16.59 1.94 5.36
N GLU A 89 17.71 1.40 4.92
CA GLU A 89 18.98 1.44 5.65
C GLU A 89 19.48 2.87 5.83
N TRP A 90 19.42 3.72 4.79
CA TRP A 90 19.78 5.13 4.91
C TRP A 90 18.68 5.95 5.59
N ILE A 91 17.41 5.62 5.33
CA ILE A 91 16.27 6.29 5.99
C ILE A 91 16.40 6.17 7.51
N ARG A 92 16.79 5.01 8.02
CA ARG A 92 16.97 4.76 9.45
C ARG A 92 18.21 5.44 10.02
N THR A 93 19.35 5.41 9.32
CA THR A 93 20.61 5.95 9.86
C THR A 93 20.70 7.46 9.80
N LEU A 94 20.06 8.09 8.81
CA LEU A 94 20.00 9.56 8.74
C LEU A 94 18.96 10.16 9.68
N ASP A 95 18.08 9.33 10.27
CA ASP A 95 17.02 9.74 11.20
C ASP A 95 16.28 10.99 10.71
N LEU A 96 15.85 10.97 9.45
CA LEU A 96 15.21 12.12 8.83
C LEU A 96 13.82 12.34 9.46
N SER A 97 13.53 13.57 9.87
CA SER A 97 12.18 13.90 10.32
C SER A 97 11.25 14.00 9.11
N TRP A 98 9.95 13.77 9.28
CA TRP A 98 8.99 13.98 8.20
C TRP A 98 9.05 15.41 7.64
N ALA A 99 9.32 16.41 8.49
CA ALA A 99 9.51 17.79 8.08
C ALA A 99 10.73 17.99 7.16
N ASP A 100 11.78 17.18 7.33
CA ASP A 100 13.00 17.19 6.51
C ASP A 100 12.74 16.66 5.08
N ILE A 101 11.75 15.78 4.93
CA ILE A 101 11.47 15.03 3.69
C ILE A 101 10.22 15.55 2.96
N THR A 102 9.30 16.23 3.66
CA THR A 102 8.04 16.69 3.07
C THR A 102 8.27 17.65 1.91
N CYS A 103 7.94 17.17 0.70
CA CYS A 103 7.73 17.99 -0.50
C CYS A 103 6.48 18.88 -0.38
N ASN A 104 5.64 18.65 0.63
CA ASN A 104 4.52 19.51 0.98
C ASN A 104 4.97 20.71 1.82
N LYS A 105 6.01 21.43 1.37
CA LYS A 105 6.01 22.88 1.60
C LYS A 105 4.91 23.45 0.72
N VAL A 106 3.65 23.21 1.11
CA VAL A 106 2.53 23.94 0.57
C VAL A 106 2.75 25.35 1.07
N SER A 107 3.40 26.17 0.25
CA SER A 107 3.26 27.60 0.36
C SER A 107 1.79 27.88 0.08
N ILE A 108 1.00 27.97 1.16
CA ILE A 108 -0.37 28.43 1.07
C ILE A 108 -0.25 29.85 0.53
N ASP A 109 -0.47 30.00 -0.78
CA ASP A 109 -0.74 31.30 -1.35
C ASP A 109 -2.08 31.72 -0.76
N LYS A 110 -2.03 32.49 0.34
CA LYS A 110 -3.20 32.96 1.07
C LYS A 110 -4.18 33.73 0.18
N LYS A 111 -3.76 34.17 -1.01
CA LYS A 111 -4.62 34.84 -1.99
C LYS A 111 -5.42 33.87 -2.87
N ASN A 112 -4.93 32.67 -3.12
CA ASN A 112 -5.51 31.72 -4.09
C ASN A 112 -5.94 30.37 -3.49
N THR A 113 -5.67 30.12 -2.21
CA THR A 113 -6.07 28.87 -1.55
C THR A 113 -7.47 29.05 -0.95
N PRO A 114 -8.48 28.24 -1.34
CA PRO A 114 -9.78 28.28 -0.69
C PRO A 114 -9.63 27.93 0.81
N PRO A 115 -10.35 28.60 1.70
CA PRO A 115 -10.32 28.28 3.12
C PRO A 115 -10.78 26.82 3.32
N LEU A 116 -10.21 26.13 4.30
CA LEU A 116 -10.53 24.73 4.60
C LEU A 116 -12.05 24.48 4.66
N ASN A 117 -12.80 25.40 5.26
CA ASN A 117 -14.26 25.30 5.35
C ASN A 117 -14.96 25.31 3.97
N ALA A 118 -14.43 26.03 2.99
CA ALA A 118 -14.95 26.01 1.63
C ALA A 118 -14.73 24.63 1.01
N LEU A 119 -13.55 24.02 1.18
CA LEU A 119 -13.27 22.66 0.71
C LEU A 119 -14.14 21.61 1.41
N LEU A 120 -14.29 21.71 2.74
CA LEU A 120 -15.16 20.79 3.50
C LEU A 120 -16.62 20.91 3.09
N THR A 121 -17.05 22.11 2.66
CA THR A 121 -18.41 22.34 2.15
C THR A 121 -18.57 21.81 0.73
N GLU A 122 -17.59 22.08 -0.14
CA GLU A 122 -17.58 21.64 -1.54
C GLU A 122 -17.58 20.10 -1.66
N TYR A 123 -16.78 19.43 -0.82
CA TYR A 123 -16.61 17.98 -0.81
C TYR A 123 -17.30 17.31 0.38
N ALA A 124 -18.37 17.91 0.91
CA ALA A 124 -19.09 17.40 2.09
C ALA A 124 -19.63 15.98 1.88
N ASP A 125 -19.90 15.60 0.63
CA ASP A 125 -20.35 14.29 0.21
C ASP A 125 -19.31 13.19 0.41
N ILE A 126 -18.01 13.48 0.23
CA ILE A 126 -16.91 12.51 0.44
C ILE A 126 -16.80 12.09 1.91
N PHE A 127 -17.25 12.95 2.84
CA PHE A 127 -17.13 12.75 4.28
C PHE A 127 -18.41 12.25 4.94
N LYS A 128 -19.43 11.88 4.16
CA LYS A 128 -20.63 11.26 4.70
C LYS A 128 -20.29 9.89 5.28
N ASP A 129 -20.91 9.56 6.41
CA ASP A 129 -20.80 8.24 7.03
C ASP A 129 -21.81 7.26 6.39
N ASP A 130 -21.79 7.19 5.07
CA ASP A 130 -22.59 6.28 4.26
C ASP A 130 -21.70 5.42 3.37
N VAL A 131 -22.26 4.32 2.88
CA VAL A 131 -21.59 3.46 1.90
C VAL A 131 -22.03 3.95 0.52
N GLY A 132 -21.08 4.52 -0.23
CA GLY A 132 -21.30 4.92 -1.61
C GLY A 132 -21.13 3.76 -2.60
N ASP A 133 -21.66 3.96 -3.81
CA ASP A 133 -21.52 3.05 -4.94
C ASP A 133 -20.48 3.56 -5.94
N ILE A 134 -19.85 2.65 -6.69
CA ILE A 134 -19.06 3.00 -7.86
C ILE A 134 -20.00 2.97 -9.07
N PRO A 135 -20.40 4.14 -9.62
CA PRO A 135 -21.33 4.18 -10.74
C PRO A 135 -20.76 3.45 -11.95
N ASP A 136 -21.64 2.74 -12.66
CA ASP A 136 -21.34 2.02 -13.90
C ASP A 136 -20.26 0.92 -13.80
N PHE A 137 -19.89 0.52 -12.59
CA PHE A 137 -18.93 -0.56 -12.37
C PHE A 137 -19.65 -1.86 -11.98
N ARG A 138 -19.40 -2.93 -12.75
CA ARG A 138 -19.83 -4.29 -12.39
C ARG A 138 -18.63 -5.19 -12.22
N PHE A 139 -18.55 -5.82 -11.06
CA PHE A 139 -17.54 -6.82 -10.76
C PHE A 139 -18.03 -8.22 -11.15
N SER A 140 -17.21 -8.96 -11.89
CA SER A 140 -17.51 -10.33 -12.32
C SER A 140 -16.43 -11.30 -11.84
N LEU A 141 -16.85 -12.37 -11.17
CA LEU A 141 -15.96 -13.45 -10.75
C LEU A 141 -15.79 -14.47 -11.88
N LYS A 142 -14.54 -14.80 -12.22
CA LYS A 142 -14.24 -15.88 -13.18
C LYS A 142 -14.07 -17.19 -12.43
N LEU A 143 -14.88 -18.17 -12.80
CA LEU A 143 -14.80 -19.52 -12.27
C LEU A 143 -13.87 -20.39 -13.13
N LYS A 144 -13.36 -21.48 -12.57
CA LYS A 144 -12.67 -22.54 -13.31
C LYS A 144 -13.66 -23.24 -14.26
N ASP A 145 -13.15 -23.80 -15.34
CA ASP A 145 -13.95 -24.56 -16.29
C ASP A 145 -14.62 -25.76 -15.60
N ASN A 146 -15.87 -26.05 -15.97
CA ASN A 146 -16.70 -27.13 -15.39
C ASN A 146 -17.01 -27.03 -13.89
N THR A 147 -16.89 -25.84 -13.29
CA THR A 147 -17.29 -25.59 -11.90
C THR A 147 -18.79 -25.84 -11.71
N GLN A 148 -19.14 -26.63 -10.69
CA GLN A 148 -20.51 -26.84 -10.25
C GLN A 148 -20.85 -25.97 -9.02
N PRO A 149 -22.11 -25.52 -8.87
CA PRO A 149 -22.54 -24.79 -7.67
C PRO A 149 -22.32 -25.56 -6.38
N ILE A 150 -21.89 -24.85 -5.34
CA ILE A 150 -21.71 -25.42 -3.99
C ILE A 150 -22.66 -24.71 -3.04
N PHE A 151 -23.60 -25.47 -2.48
CA PHE A 151 -24.51 -25.01 -1.44
C PHE A 151 -24.13 -25.61 -0.08
N ARG A 152 -23.78 -24.74 0.87
CA ARG A 152 -23.46 -25.09 2.26
C ARG A 152 -24.56 -24.56 3.17
N ARG A 153 -24.97 -25.40 4.13
CA ARG A 153 -25.98 -25.01 5.13
C ARG A 153 -25.49 -23.87 6.02
N PRO A 154 -26.38 -22.96 6.47
CA PRO A 154 -26.02 -21.92 7.44
C PRO A 154 -25.48 -22.51 8.76
N ARG A 155 -24.60 -21.77 9.42
CA ARG A 155 -24.13 -22.12 10.78
C ARG A 155 -25.21 -21.76 11.80
N SER A 156 -25.28 -22.54 12.89
CA SER A 156 -26.17 -22.20 14.00
C SER A 156 -25.77 -20.87 14.65
N VAL A 157 -26.76 -20.05 14.96
CA VAL A 157 -26.57 -18.78 15.66
C VAL A 157 -26.89 -18.99 17.14
N PRO A 158 -25.95 -18.71 18.06
CA PRO A 158 -26.22 -18.78 19.49
C PRO A 158 -27.38 -17.87 19.89
N TYR A 159 -28.27 -18.38 20.75
CA TYR A 159 -29.48 -17.68 21.16
C TYR A 159 -29.21 -16.25 21.67
N ALA A 160 -28.12 -16.07 22.42
CA ALA A 160 -27.72 -14.79 23.00
C ALA A 160 -27.44 -13.67 21.96
N ILE A 161 -27.22 -14.00 20.68
CA ILE A 161 -26.85 -13.02 19.65
C ILE A 161 -27.78 -13.02 18.43
N ILE A 162 -28.87 -13.80 18.43
CA ILE A 162 -29.81 -13.89 17.29
C ILE A 162 -30.33 -12.50 16.90
N SER A 163 -30.82 -11.73 17.87
CA SER A 163 -31.37 -10.38 17.62
C SER A 163 -30.34 -9.44 17.00
N LYS A 164 -29.09 -9.50 17.46
CA LYS A 164 -27.99 -8.68 16.92
C LYS A 164 -27.57 -9.08 15.51
N VAL A 165 -27.63 -10.38 15.19
CA VAL A 165 -27.39 -10.87 13.83
C VAL A 165 -28.49 -10.39 12.88
N GLU A 166 -29.75 -10.48 13.30
CA GLU A 166 -30.89 -9.98 12.51
C GLU A 166 -30.84 -8.47 12.28
N GLU A 167 -30.48 -7.70 13.31
CA GLU A 167 -30.30 -6.25 13.20
C GLU A 167 -29.22 -5.90 12.18
N GLU A 168 -28.07 -6.58 12.21
CA GLU A 168 -26.99 -6.34 11.25
C GLU A 168 -27.39 -6.73 9.82
N ILE A 169 -28.14 -7.81 9.62
CA ILE A 169 -28.68 -8.18 8.30
C ILE A 169 -29.60 -7.07 7.77
N LYS A 170 -30.54 -6.59 8.60
CA LYS A 170 -31.45 -5.50 8.22
C LYS A 170 -30.71 -4.22 7.90
N ARG A 171 -29.67 -3.87 8.66
CA ARG A 171 -28.82 -2.71 8.41
C ARG A 171 -28.11 -2.81 7.06
N LEU A 172 -27.53 -3.97 6.75
CA LEU A 172 -26.85 -4.22 5.47
C LEU A 172 -27.83 -4.18 4.29
N GLU A 173 -29.04 -4.73 4.45
CA GLU A 173 -30.11 -4.68 3.44
C GLU A 173 -30.57 -3.24 3.21
N ALA A 174 -30.82 -2.47 4.28
CA ALA A 174 -31.22 -1.06 4.18
C ALA A 174 -30.13 -0.17 3.57
N ALA A 175 -28.86 -0.53 3.76
CA ALA A 175 -27.71 0.16 3.16
C ALA A 175 -27.44 -0.26 1.70
N GLY A 176 -28.21 -1.19 1.12
CA GLY A 176 -28.00 -1.67 -0.25
C GLY A 176 -26.78 -2.57 -0.45
N ILE A 177 -26.11 -3.00 0.63
CA ILE A 177 -24.88 -3.82 0.57
C ILE A 177 -25.20 -5.28 0.23
N ILE A 178 -26.37 -5.76 0.68
CA ILE A 178 -26.89 -7.08 0.37
C ILE A 178 -28.35 -6.99 -0.05
N GLU A 179 -28.80 -7.97 -0.82
CA GLU A 179 -30.18 -8.09 -1.24
C GLU A 179 -30.71 -9.51 -1.00
N LYS A 180 -32.05 -9.63 -0.87
CA LYS A 180 -32.70 -10.93 -0.75
C LYS A 180 -32.78 -11.61 -2.11
N VAL A 181 -32.28 -12.83 -2.17
CA VAL A 181 -32.41 -13.71 -3.33
C VAL A 181 -33.43 -14.81 -3.00
N SER A 182 -34.40 -15.05 -3.89
CA SER A 182 -35.44 -16.06 -3.66
C SER A 182 -34.92 -17.49 -3.74
N HIS A 183 -34.02 -17.76 -4.71
CA HIS A 183 -33.44 -19.08 -4.95
C HIS A 183 -31.99 -18.93 -5.43
N SER A 184 -31.08 -19.76 -4.92
CA SER A 184 -29.68 -19.81 -5.35
C SER A 184 -29.12 -21.21 -5.19
N ASP A 185 -28.50 -21.73 -6.24
CA ASP A 185 -27.74 -22.99 -6.20
C ASP A 185 -26.41 -22.84 -5.44
N TRP A 186 -25.98 -21.60 -5.21
CA TRP A 186 -24.81 -21.25 -4.41
C TRP A 186 -25.22 -20.82 -3.00
N GLY A 187 -24.53 -21.35 -1.99
CA GLY A 187 -24.79 -21.00 -0.59
C GLY A 187 -23.52 -21.12 0.23
N THR A 188 -23.16 -20.07 0.95
CA THR A 188 -21.98 -20.03 1.82
C THR A 188 -22.41 -19.66 3.23
N PRO A 189 -21.95 -20.35 4.28
CA PRO A 189 -22.34 -20.00 5.63
C PRO A 189 -21.76 -18.65 6.04
N VAL A 190 -22.52 -17.93 6.85
CA VAL A 190 -22.08 -16.72 7.52
C VAL A 190 -21.50 -17.06 8.89
N VAL A 191 -20.43 -16.37 9.26
CA VAL A 191 -19.78 -16.39 10.56
C VAL A 191 -20.12 -15.08 11.27
N HIS A 192 -20.57 -15.18 12.52
CA HIS A 192 -20.86 -14.03 13.39
C HIS A 192 -19.66 -13.76 14.30
N VAL A 193 -19.17 -12.53 14.32
CA VAL A 193 -18.05 -12.10 15.16
C VAL A 193 -18.53 -10.96 16.05
N VAL A 194 -18.42 -11.14 17.37
CA VAL A 194 -18.71 -10.07 18.34
C VAL A 194 -17.51 -9.11 18.36
N LYS A 195 -17.75 -7.84 18.04
CA LYS A 195 -16.74 -6.77 18.14
C LYS A 195 -16.54 -6.39 19.62
N PRO A 196 -15.41 -5.74 19.99
CA PRO A 196 -15.18 -5.27 21.36
C PRO A 196 -16.27 -4.33 21.90
N ASN A 197 -16.92 -3.56 21.03
CA ASN A 197 -18.04 -2.68 21.38
C ASN A 197 -19.39 -3.42 21.53
N GLY A 198 -19.41 -4.75 21.45
CA GLY A 198 -20.61 -5.58 21.61
C GLY A 198 -21.50 -5.72 20.38
N THR A 199 -21.18 -5.05 19.26
CA THR A 199 -21.89 -5.20 17.97
C THR A 199 -21.45 -6.45 17.21
N ILE A 200 -22.22 -6.88 16.21
CA ILE A 200 -21.90 -8.04 15.38
C ILE A 200 -21.24 -7.61 14.07
N ARG A 201 -20.25 -8.38 13.61
CA ARG A 201 -19.77 -8.38 12.23
C ARG A 201 -20.13 -9.71 11.58
N LEU A 202 -20.76 -9.65 10.42
CA LEU A 202 -21.03 -10.82 9.60
C LEU A 202 -19.87 -11.02 8.62
N CYS A 203 -19.32 -12.23 8.58
CA CYS A 203 -18.24 -12.61 7.68
C CYS A 203 -18.66 -13.84 6.87
N VAL A 204 -18.57 -13.77 5.55
CA VAL A 204 -18.91 -14.90 4.69
C VAL A 204 -17.71 -15.85 4.57
N ASP A 205 -17.92 -17.15 4.81
CA ASP A 205 -16.87 -18.18 4.72
C ASP A 205 -16.61 -18.62 3.27
N TYR A 206 -16.16 -17.69 2.42
CA TYR A 206 -15.95 -17.95 0.99
C TYR A 206 -14.99 -19.10 0.71
N LYS A 207 -14.06 -19.40 1.63
CA LYS A 207 -13.12 -20.51 1.50
C LYS A 207 -13.85 -21.86 1.38
N SER A 208 -14.98 -22.01 2.05
CA SER A 208 -15.73 -23.27 2.12
C SER A 208 -16.53 -23.63 0.85
N ALA A 209 -16.76 -22.66 -0.05
CA ALA A 209 -17.65 -22.81 -1.19
C ALA A 209 -17.18 -22.10 -2.47
N LEU A 210 -16.60 -20.89 -2.38
CA LEU A 210 -16.31 -20.04 -3.53
C LEU A 210 -14.83 -20.07 -3.93
N THR A 211 -13.91 -19.93 -2.98
CA THR A 211 -12.47 -19.71 -3.28
C THR A 211 -11.84 -20.84 -4.09
N THR A 212 -12.24 -22.10 -3.86
CA THR A 212 -11.73 -23.24 -4.64
C THR A 212 -12.13 -23.23 -6.10
N SER A 213 -13.20 -22.51 -6.41
CA SER A 213 -13.87 -22.45 -7.71
C SER A 213 -13.42 -21.26 -8.55
N LEU A 214 -12.71 -20.29 -7.96
CA LEU A 214 -12.19 -19.11 -8.65
C LEU A 214 -10.96 -19.45 -9.50
N ARG A 215 -10.85 -18.82 -10.67
CA ARG A 215 -9.71 -18.92 -11.61
C ARG A 215 -8.57 -17.99 -11.23
#